data_AF-A0AAD4D939-F1
#
_entry.id   AF-A0AAD4D939-F1
#
_cell.length_a   1.000
_cell.length_b   1.000
_cell.length_c   1.000
_cell.angle_alpha   90.00
_cell.angle_beta   90.00
_cell.angle_gamma   90.00
#
_symmetry.space_group_name_H-M   'P 1'
#
loop_
_entity.id
_entity.type
_entity.pdbx_description
1 polymer ?
#
loop_
_entity_poly.entity_id
_entity_poly.type
_entity_poly.pdbx_seq_one_letter_code
_entity_poly.pdbx_strand_id
1 'polypeptide(L)'
;MALSLSSATIKGAVRLSTPGIVHANKLSPLKRPRPTQIDATRARQTAPRLRLFSTSVSNASESIPQVSNKRAILFPGQGSQFVGMGRDLYDTYPIARQTIDEADAILAAMPLTPSSSPDQRQQGREEGYLKRVMFEGPQEELTRTENAQPAILTTSIALLRVLENEQGLDLKQNCRFALGHSLGEYSALVATRALSLADAVRLVRIRGDAMTRAVTDKKGMTAMSALVVRASKLDDLVKAMHDIQTELSSTGEIAEIANINSSFQVVISGTVKGVDHASKALQFRKIAARAVDLPVS
;
A
#
# COMPACT_ATOMS: atom_id res chain seq x y z
N MET A 1 7.19 16.74 24.30
CA MET A 1 6.76 17.97 23.62
C MET A 1 6.23 17.57 22.24
N ALA A 2 4.91 17.38 22.10
CA ALA A 2 4.27 17.07 20.83
C ALA A 2 3.46 18.32 20.41
N LEU A 3 3.81 18.89 19.26
CA LEU A 3 3.12 20.05 18.69
C LEU A 3 1.95 19.56 17.83
N SER A 4 0.75 19.86 18.31
CA SER A 4 -0.54 19.77 17.60
C SER A 4 -0.60 20.82 16.49
N LEU A 5 -0.97 20.42 15.27
CA LEU A 5 -1.30 21.35 14.18
C LEU A 5 -2.80 21.28 13.89
N SER A 6 -3.44 22.43 14.09
CA SER A 6 -4.86 22.74 13.93
C SER A 6 -5.31 22.68 12.46
N SER A 7 -6.50 22.11 12.23
CA SER A 7 -7.19 22.02 10.94
C SER A 7 -7.93 23.33 10.62
N ALA A 8 -7.54 24.02 9.53
CA ALA A 8 -8.31 25.10 8.94
C ALA A 8 -9.37 24.55 7.97
N THR A 9 -10.64 24.88 8.23
CA THR A 9 -11.81 24.50 7.43
C THR A 9 -11.97 25.43 6.23
N ILE A 10 -12.12 24.91 5.01
CA ILE A 10 -12.61 25.67 3.85
C ILE A 10 -13.98 25.11 3.45
N LYS A 11 -15.01 25.94 3.64
CA LYS A 11 -16.38 25.71 3.16
C LYS A 11 -16.46 26.05 1.67
N GLY A 12 -17.00 25.12 0.87
CA GLY A 12 -17.38 25.37 -0.52
C GLY A 12 -18.36 24.29 -0.99
N ALA A 13 -19.65 24.53 -0.78
CA ALA A 13 -20.73 23.64 -1.23
C ALA A 13 -21.11 23.98 -2.68
N VAL A 14 -21.17 22.97 -3.55
CA VAL A 14 -21.89 23.06 -4.82
C VAL A 14 -23.01 22.03 -4.80
N ARG A 15 -24.25 22.54 -4.79
CA ARG A 15 -25.49 21.77 -4.96
C ARG A 15 -25.56 21.25 -6.40
N LEU A 16 -25.85 19.96 -6.56
CA LEU A 16 -26.41 19.42 -7.81
C LEU A 16 -27.83 18.92 -7.52
N SER A 17 -28.78 19.49 -8.25
CA SER A 17 -30.21 19.19 -8.20
C SER A 17 -30.54 17.88 -8.90
N THR A 18 -31.33 17.03 -8.25
CA THR A 18 -32.06 15.92 -8.84
C THR A 18 -33.26 16.40 -9.66
N PRO A 19 -33.70 15.59 -10.63
CA PRO A 19 -35.12 15.25 -10.63
C PRO A 19 -35.39 13.77 -10.95
N GLY A 20 -36.45 13.25 -10.32
CA GLY A 20 -37.39 12.33 -10.97
C GLY A 20 -37.24 10.83 -10.71
N ILE A 21 -38.09 10.32 -9.83
CA ILE A 21 -38.37 8.91 -9.53
C ILE A 21 -39.21 8.29 -10.66
N VAL A 22 -38.93 7.04 -11.08
CA VAL A 22 -39.96 6.07 -11.51
C VAL A 22 -39.58 4.64 -11.06
N HIS A 23 -40.61 3.90 -10.63
CA HIS A 23 -40.65 2.59 -9.99
C HIS A 23 -40.00 1.39 -10.73
N ALA A 24 -39.74 0.37 -9.92
CA ALA A 24 -39.16 -0.93 -10.23
C ALA A 24 -39.98 -1.80 -11.18
N ASN A 25 -39.28 -2.59 -12.02
CA ASN A 25 -39.80 -3.86 -12.50
C ASN A 25 -38.66 -4.88 -12.72
N LYS A 26 -38.93 -6.13 -12.33
CA LYS A 26 -38.05 -7.31 -12.38
C LYS A 26 -37.47 -7.53 -13.79
N LEU A 27 -36.15 -7.72 -13.91
CA LEU A 27 -35.50 -8.23 -15.11
C LEU A 27 -34.61 -9.43 -14.78
N SER A 28 -34.85 -10.50 -15.52
CA SER A 28 -34.17 -11.80 -15.56
C SER A 28 -32.66 -11.70 -15.90
N PRO A 29 -31.84 -12.71 -15.55
CA PRO A 29 -30.39 -12.64 -15.74
C PRO A 29 -30.00 -12.63 -17.23
N LEU A 30 -29.24 -11.60 -17.63
CA LEU A 30 -28.64 -11.46 -18.96
C LEU A 30 -27.55 -12.54 -19.18
N LYS A 31 -27.68 -13.30 -20.27
CA LYS A 31 -26.66 -14.24 -20.77
C LYS A 31 -25.39 -13.48 -21.14
N ARG A 32 -24.24 -13.92 -20.63
CA ARG A 32 -22.91 -13.40 -21.03
C ARG A 32 -22.55 -13.93 -22.43
N PRO A 33 -22.09 -13.09 -23.37
CA PRO A 33 -21.54 -13.58 -24.64
C PRO A 33 -20.13 -14.15 -24.42
N ARG A 34 -19.79 -15.22 -25.16
CA ARG A 34 -18.45 -15.84 -25.18
C ARG A 34 -17.44 -14.88 -25.82
N PRO A 35 -16.16 -14.88 -25.40
CA PRO A 35 -15.14 -14.03 -26.00
C PRO A 35 -14.75 -14.56 -27.38
N THR A 36 -14.90 -13.73 -28.41
CA THR A 36 -14.34 -13.93 -29.74
C THR A 36 -12.83 -13.61 -29.69
N GLN A 37 -12.00 -14.51 -30.23
CA GLN A 37 -10.57 -14.26 -30.48
C GLN A 37 -10.40 -13.01 -31.35
N ILE A 38 -9.62 -12.04 -30.87
CA ILE A 38 -9.19 -10.89 -31.68
C ILE A 38 -7.79 -11.19 -32.20
N ASP A 39 -7.71 -11.31 -33.52
CA ASP A 39 -6.50 -11.49 -34.31
C ASP A 39 -5.61 -10.24 -34.25
N ALA A 40 -4.34 -10.42 -33.86
CA ALA A 40 -3.40 -9.36 -33.48
C ALA A 40 -2.86 -8.52 -34.66
N THR A 41 -3.34 -8.73 -35.89
CA THR A 41 -2.87 -8.02 -37.10
C THR A 41 -3.79 -6.91 -37.60
N ARG A 42 -4.96 -6.68 -36.97
CA ARG A 42 -5.89 -5.59 -37.38
C ARG A 42 -6.00 -4.39 -36.44
N ALA A 43 -5.29 -4.37 -35.31
CA ALA A 43 -5.35 -3.28 -34.32
C ALA A 43 -4.41 -2.09 -34.62
N ARG A 44 -3.83 -2.00 -35.82
CA ARG A 44 -2.89 -0.91 -36.21
C ARG A 44 -3.51 0.25 -37.01
N GLN A 45 -4.82 0.26 -37.28
CA GLN A 45 -5.40 1.25 -38.21
C GLN A 45 -6.58 2.10 -37.71
N THR A 46 -6.93 2.10 -36.42
CA THR A 46 -7.99 2.97 -35.89
C THR A 46 -7.67 3.58 -34.51
N ALA A 47 -6.49 4.18 -34.36
CA ALA A 47 -6.25 5.12 -33.27
C ALA A 47 -6.59 6.55 -33.76
N PRO A 48 -7.40 7.32 -33.02
CA PRO A 48 -7.71 8.69 -33.43
C PRO A 48 -6.43 9.52 -33.39
N ARG A 49 -5.99 10.01 -34.57
CA ARG A 49 -4.96 11.04 -34.70
C ARG A 49 -5.41 12.26 -33.90
N LEU A 50 -4.73 12.54 -32.78
CA LEU A 50 -4.83 13.83 -32.11
C LEU A 50 -4.38 14.91 -33.12
N ARG A 51 -5.35 15.65 -33.67
CA ARG A 51 -5.05 16.86 -34.46
C ARG A 51 -4.61 17.93 -33.48
N LEU A 52 -3.31 18.23 -33.45
CA LEU A 52 -2.80 19.50 -32.95
C LEU A 52 -3.37 20.60 -33.85
N PHE A 53 -4.23 21.44 -33.30
CA PHE A 53 -4.74 22.62 -33.97
C PHE A 53 -3.59 23.59 -34.23
N SER A 54 -3.25 23.79 -35.52
CA SER A 54 -2.46 24.93 -35.94
C SER A 54 -3.39 26.12 -36.14
N THR A 55 -3.33 27.09 -35.24
CA THR A 55 -3.80 28.44 -35.49
C THR A 55 -2.70 29.41 -35.09
N SER A 56 -2.07 30.00 -36.09
CA SER A 56 -1.13 31.10 -35.95
C SER A 56 -1.90 32.39 -35.66
N VAL A 57 -1.74 33.00 -34.48
CA VAL A 57 -1.89 34.46 -34.30
C VAL A 57 -1.03 34.94 -33.11
N SER A 58 -0.11 35.86 -33.44
CA SER A 58 0.45 36.99 -32.68
C SER A 58 1.12 36.80 -31.32
N ASN A 59 2.35 37.33 -31.26
CA ASN A 59 3.14 37.65 -30.07
C ASN A 59 2.32 38.42 -29.00
N ALA A 60 2.06 37.74 -27.89
CA ALA A 60 1.95 38.37 -26.59
C ALA A 60 2.66 37.45 -25.60
N SER A 61 3.67 37.97 -24.90
CA SER A 61 4.38 37.27 -23.84
C SER A 61 3.48 37.16 -22.61
N GLU A 62 2.48 36.29 -22.67
CA GLU A 62 1.80 35.84 -21.47
C GLU A 62 2.63 34.70 -20.89
N SER A 63 3.22 34.96 -19.72
CA SER A 63 3.85 33.93 -18.90
C SER A 63 2.87 32.78 -18.71
N ILE A 64 3.19 31.62 -19.26
CA ILE A 64 2.45 30.37 -19.02
C ILE A 64 2.34 30.22 -17.49
N PRO A 65 1.12 30.18 -16.91
CA PRO A 65 0.98 29.93 -15.49
C PRO A 65 1.68 28.62 -15.15
N GLN A 66 2.71 28.69 -14.31
CA GLN A 66 3.37 27.52 -13.74
C GLN A 66 2.29 26.58 -13.21
N VAL A 67 2.06 25.46 -13.91
CA VAL A 67 1.07 24.47 -13.50
C VAL A 67 1.53 23.98 -12.13
N SER A 68 0.84 24.42 -11.09
CA SER A 68 1.17 24.08 -9.71
C SER A 68 1.30 22.57 -9.61
N ASN A 69 2.50 22.05 -9.31
CA ASN A 69 2.72 20.64 -9.04
C ASN A 69 1.91 20.24 -7.79
N LYS A 70 0.66 19.85 -8.01
CA LYS A 70 -0.28 19.40 -6.97
C LYS A 70 -0.39 17.87 -6.90
N ARG A 71 0.53 17.15 -7.54
CA ARG A 71 0.54 15.68 -7.52
C ARG A 71 1.37 15.18 -6.34
N ALA A 72 0.93 14.07 -5.77
CA ALA A 72 1.70 13.27 -4.83
C ALA A 72 1.89 11.88 -5.43
N ILE A 73 3.01 11.24 -5.12
CA ILE A 73 3.20 9.81 -5.34
C ILE A 73 2.95 9.08 -4.03
N LEU A 74 2.19 7.99 -4.08
CA LEU A 74 1.83 7.18 -2.91
C LEU A 74 2.23 5.73 -3.17
N PHE A 75 2.99 5.16 -2.24
CA PHE A 75 3.45 3.78 -2.29
C PHE A 75 2.61 2.89 -1.36
N PRO A 76 2.20 1.69 -1.82
CA PRO A 76 1.36 0.80 -1.03
C PRO A 76 2.13 0.14 0.11
N GLY A 77 1.39 -0.26 1.14
CA GLY A 77 1.89 -1.07 2.25
C GLY A 77 1.70 -2.58 2.02
N GLN A 78 2.07 -3.35 3.05
CA GLN A 78 1.83 -4.80 3.11
C GLN A 78 0.34 -5.12 3.00
N GLY A 79 0.01 -6.22 2.32
CA GLY A 79 -1.35 -6.61 1.93
C GLY A 79 -1.63 -6.41 0.43
N SER A 80 -0.74 -5.73 -0.30
CA SER A 80 -0.87 -5.47 -1.74
C SER A 80 -0.10 -6.47 -2.62
N GLN A 81 0.63 -7.40 -2.00
CA GLN A 81 1.44 -8.40 -2.70
C GLN A 81 0.57 -9.52 -3.30
N PHE A 82 0.95 -9.97 -4.49
CA PHE A 82 0.34 -11.12 -5.16
C PHE A 82 1.39 -11.86 -5.99
N VAL A 83 1.23 -13.17 -6.12
CA VAL A 83 2.13 -13.98 -6.96
C VAL A 83 2.02 -13.56 -8.43
N GLY A 84 3.16 -13.38 -9.08
CA GLY A 84 3.28 -12.79 -10.42
C GLY A 84 3.55 -11.29 -10.41
N MET A 85 3.59 -10.63 -9.24
CA MET A 85 3.88 -9.19 -9.17
C MET A 85 5.25 -8.86 -9.75
N GLY A 86 5.31 -7.79 -10.57
CA GLY A 86 6.54 -7.32 -11.20
C GLY A 86 7.04 -8.18 -12.37
N ARG A 87 6.43 -9.33 -12.68
CA ARG A 87 6.88 -10.22 -13.77
C ARG A 87 6.83 -9.56 -15.14
N ASP A 88 5.70 -8.95 -15.49
CA ASP A 88 5.56 -8.25 -16.78
C ASP A 88 6.55 -7.10 -16.93
N LEU A 89 6.85 -6.40 -15.82
CA LEU A 89 7.85 -5.33 -15.80
C LEU A 89 9.26 -5.91 -16.03
N TYR A 90 9.60 -6.99 -15.32
CA TYR A 90 10.88 -7.70 -15.44
C TYR A 90 11.14 -8.18 -16.86
N ASP A 91 10.14 -8.78 -17.50
CA ASP A 91 10.25 -9.34 -18.83
C ASP A 91 10.34 -8.26 -19.92
N THR A 92 9.62 -7.15 -19.74
CA THR A 92 9.49 -6.09 -20.76
C THR A 92 10.59 -5.03 -20.71
N TYR A 93 10.97 -4.57 -19.50
CA TYR A 93 11.79 -3.36 -19.36
C TYR A 93 13.17 -3.69 -18.75
N PRO A 94 14.29 -3.37 -19.44
CA PRO A 94 15.63 -3.62 -18.92
C PRO A 94 15.89 -2.98 -17.54
N ILE A 95 15.37 -1.77 -17.30
CA ILE A 95 15.55 -1.08 -16.02
C ILE A 95 14.80 -1.76 -14.87
N ALA A 96 13.62 -2.33 -15.12
CA ALA A 96 12.90 -3.12 -14.13
C ALA A 96 13.65 -4.42 -13.82
N ARG A 97 14.15 -5.11 -14.87
CA ARG A 97 14.98 -6.30 -14.74
C ARG A 97 16.19 -6.04 -13.84
N GLN A 98 16.96 -5.00 -14.15
CA GLN A 98 18.11 -4.57 -13.35
C GLN A 98 17.73 -4.27 -11.91
N THR A 99 16.60 -3.59 -11.67
CA THR A 99 16.16 -3.21 -10.32
C THR A 99 15.78 -4.43 -9.47
N ILE A 100 15.07 -5.38 -10.07
CA ILE A 100 14.66 -6.61 -9.39
C ILE A 100 15.87 -7.51 -9.14
N ASP A 101 16.77 -7.66 -10.11
CA ASP A 101 18.01 -8.42 -9.95
C ASP A 101 18.94 -7.77 -8.90
N GLU A 102 19.03 -6.44 -8.87
CA GLU A 102 19.76 -5.68 -7.86
C GLU A 102 19.21 -5.99 -6.45
N ALA A 103 17.90 -5.90 -6.25
CA ALA A 103 17.28 -6.16 -4.95
C ALA A 103 17.44 -7.62 -4.49
N ASP A 104 17.30 -8.57 -5.42
CA ASP A 104 17.50 -10.00 -5.17
C ASP A 104 18.94 -10.31 -4.76
N ALA A 105 19.93 -9.77 -5.48
CA ALA A 105 21.35 -9.90 -5.16
C ALA A 105 21.70 -9.25 -3.81
N ILE A 106 21.09 -8.11 -3.48
CA ILE A 106 21.30 -7.43 -2.19
C ILE A 106 20.81 -8.29 -1.03
N LEU A 107 19.63 -8.93 -1.16
CA LEU A 107 19.13 -9.88 -0.15
C LEU A 107 20.06 -11.08 -0.01
N ALA A 108 20.52 -11.64 -1.13
CA ALA A 108 21.42 -12.80 -1.12
C ALA A 108 22.78 -12.48 -0.46
N ALA A 109 23.27 -11.25 -0.62
CA ALA A 109 24.52 -10.79 -0.01
C ALA A 109 24.38 -10.34 1.46
N MET A 110 23.19 -10.42 2.07
CA MET A 110 23.02 -10.02 3.47
C MET A 110 23.71 -11.00 4.42
N PRO A 111 24.52 -10.51 5.39
CA PRO A 111 25.11 -11.37 6.40
C PRO A 111 24.05 -12.15 7.17
N LEU A 112 24.34 -13.43 7.40
CA LEU A 112 23.54 -14.26 8.29
C LEU A 112 23.66 -13.69 9.71
N THR A 113 22.54 -13.28 10.31
CA THR A 113 22.55 -12.88 11.71
C THR A 113 22.70 -14.12 12.58
N PRO A 114 23.49 -14.10 13.67
CA PRO A 114 23.69 -15.26 14.54
C PRO A 114 22.40 -15.75 15.23
N SER A 115 21.34 -14.95 15.24
CA SER A 115 20.12 -15.17 16.03
C SER A 115 19.03 -15.93 15.26
N SER A 116 19.31 -17.17 14.89
CA SER A 116 18.30 -18.21 14.60
C SER A 116 18.98 -19.53 14.22
N SER A 117 18.28 -20.65 14.45
CA SER A 117 18.68 -22.02 14.09
C SER A 117 19.36 -22.12 12.71
N PRO A 118 20.33 -23.02 12.48
CA PRO A 118 20.99 -23.23 11.18
C PRO A 118 20.05 -23.23 9.98
N ASP A 119 18.88 -23.84 10.10
CA ASP A 119 17.87 -23.94 9.02
C ASP A 119 17.17 -22.60 8.70
N GLN A 120 17.05 -21.71 9.69
CA GLN A 120 16.44 -20.39 9.51
C GLN A 120 17.43 -19.35 8.95
N ARG A 121 18.74 -19.62 9.00
CA ARG A 121 19.75 -18.67 8.52
C ARG A 121 19.74 -18.57 7.00
N GLN A 122 19.58 -19.68 6.28
CA GLN A 122 19.66 -19.69 4.81
C GLN A 122 18.32 -19.38 4.12
N GLN A 123 17.18 -19.63 4.80
CA GLN A 123 15.88 -19.59 4.14
C GLN A 123 15.54 -18.17 3.65
N GLY A 124 15.50 -18.04 2.33
CA GLY A 124 15.09 -16.82 1.67
C GLY A 124 16.19 -15.82 1.37
N ARG A 125 17.43 -16.30 1.32
CA ARG A 125 18.62 -15.51 1.01
C ARG A 125 19.53 -16.19 -0.01
N GLU A 126 19.04 -17.21 -0.70
CA GLU A 126 19.69 -17.73 -1.90
C GLU A 126 19.50 -16.77 -3.09
N GLU A 127 20.46 -16.77 -4.01
CA GLU A 127 20.35 -16.03 -5.27
C GLU A 127 19.09 -16.49 -6.04
N GLY A 128 18.31 -15.53 -6.52
CA GLY A 128 17.04 -15.75 -7.18
C GLY A 128 15.84 -15.94 -6.26
N TYR A 129 16.02 -16.00 -4.93
CA TYR A 129 14.93 -16.27 -4.00
C TYR A 129 13.78 -15.27 -4.12
N LEU A 130 14.08 -13.97 -4.08
CA LEU A 130 13.07 -12.93 -4.07
C LEU A 130 12.27 -12.97 -5.37
N LYS A 131 12.95 -13.13 -6.51
CA LYS A 131 12.31 -13.32 -7.81
C LYS A 131 11.39 -14.54 -7.82
N ARG A 132 11.89 -15.68 -7.34
CA ARG A 132 11.15 -16.95 -7.31
C ARG A 132 9.88 -16.82 -6.47
N VAL A 133 9.95 -16.20 -5.29
CA VAL A 133 8.78 -15.94 -4.44
C VAL A 133 7.81 -14.93 -5.06
N MET A 134 8.32 -13.86 -5.68
CA MET A 134 7.48 -12.85 -6.33
C MET A 134 6.72 -13.40 -7.55
N PHE A 135 7.37 -14.21 -8.38
CA PHE A 135 6.82 -14.61 -9.67
C PHE A 135 6.04 -15.91 -9.62
N GLU A 136 6.50 -16.89 -8.84
CA GLU A 136 6.08 -18.29 -8.96
C GLU A 136 5.83 -18.99 -7.61
N GLY A 137 6.20 -18.36 -6.49
CA GLY A 137 6.06 -18.94 -5.16
C GLY A 137 4.59 -19.10 -4.72
N PRO A 138 4.31 -19.92 -3.69
CA PRO A 138 2.99 -19.94 -3.05
C PRO A 138 2.62 -18.56 -2.48
N GLN A 139 1.34 -18.18 -2.56
CA GLN A 139 0.87 -16.90 -2.05
C GLN A 139 1.11 -16.76 -0.54
N GLU A 140 1.03 -17.88 0.19
CA GLU A 140 1.32 -17.95 1.62
C GLU A 140 2.79 -17.62 1.91
N GLU A 141 3.72 -18.12 1.08
CA GLU A 141 5.14 -17.83 1.21
C GLU A 141 5.44 -16.35 0.92
N LEU A 142 4.83 -15.79 -0.13
CA LEU A 142 4.96 -14.36 -0.47
C LEU A 142 4.35 -13.46 0.61
N THR A 143 3.28 -13.92 1.28
CA THR A 143 2.56 -13.14 2.30
C THR A 143 3.30 -13.10 3.64
N ARG A 144 4.27 -14.00 3.87
CA ARG A 144 5.16 -13.91 5.03
C ARG A 144 5.79 -12.53 5.09
N THR A 145 5.72 -11.88 6.23
CA THR A 145 6.12 -10.48 6.43
C THR A 145 7.56 -10.20 5.97
N GLU A 146 8.49 -11.12 6.23
CA GLU A 146 9.89 -11.07 5.79
C GLU A 146 10.10 -11.15 4.26
N ASN A 147 9.10 -11.61 3.51
CA ASN A 147 9.11 -11.75 2.05
C ASN A 147 8.26 -10.69 1.36
N ALA A 148 7.06 -10.42 1.88
CA ALA A 148 6.14 -9.42 1.36
C ALA A 148 6.79 -8.04 1.33
N GLN A 149 7.54 -7.70 2.39
CA GLN A 149 8.14 -6.38 2.53
C GLN A 149 9.16 -6.05 1.43
N PRO A 150 10.22 -6.85 1.22
CA PRO A 150 11.13 -6.62 0.10
C PRO A 150 10.43 -6.75 -1.27
N ALA A 151 9.46 -7.66 -1.44
CA ALA A 151 8.75 -7.82 -2.72
C ALA A 151 8.00 -6.54 -3.14
N ILE A 152 7.25 -5.93 -2.20
CA ILE A 152 6.48 -4.70 -2.45
C ILE A 152 7.40 -3.51 -2.71
N LEU A 153 8.47 -3.35 -1.91
CA LEU A 153 9.47 -2.31 -2.12
C LEU A 153 10.08 -2.44 -3.52
N THR A 154 10.60 -3.61 -3.86
CA THR A 154 11.26 -3.87 -5.13
C THR A 154 10.34 -3.62 -6.32
N THR A 155 9.10 -4.10 -6.26
CA THR A 155 8.13 -3.88 -7.34
C THR A 155 7.77 -2.41 -7.49
N SER A 156 7.60 -1.70 -6.37
CA SER A 156 7.31 -0.27 -6.36
C SER A 156 8.42 0.56 -7.01
N ILE A 157 9.68 0.24 -6.68
CA ILE A 157 10.85 0.95 -7.24
C ILE A 157 11.12 0.54 -8.69
N ALA A 158 10.90 -0.73 -9.06
CA ALA A 158 11.00 -1.16 -10.45
C ALA A 158 9.98 -0.42 -11.33
N LEU A 159 8.72 -0.32 -10.90
CA LEU A 159 7.71 0.45 -11.62
C LEU A 159 8.06 1.92 -11.71
N LEU A 160 8.52 2.53 -10.61
CA LEU A 160 8.96 3.92 -10.60
C LEU A 160 10.08 4.15 -11.63
N ARG A 161 11.15 3.34 -11.58
CA ARG A 161 12.28 3.47 -12.50
C ARG A 161 11.87 3.27 -13.97
N VAL A 162 10.87 2.43 -14.25
CA VAL A 162 10.26 2.33 -15.59
C VAL A 162 9.57 3.64 -15.98
N LEU A 163 8.77 4.22 -15.10
CA LEU A 163 8.10 5.51 -15.39
C LEU A 163 9.12 6.64 -15.60
N GLU A 164 10.20 6.67 -14.83
CA GLU A 164 11.28 7.65 -14.99
C GLU A 164 12.02 7.45 -16.32
N ASN A 165 12.43 6.21 -16.63
CA ASN A 165 13.24 5.89 -17.80
C ASN A 165 12.46 5.93 -19.13
N GLU A 166 11.26 5.37 -19.15
CA GLU A 166 10.48 5.17 -20.38
C GLU A 166 9.48 6.30 -20.64
N GLN A 167 8.97 6.93 -19.59
CA GLN A 167 7.92 7.96 -19.70
C GLN A 167 8.41 9.37 -19.33
N GLY A 168 9.68 9.50 -18.94
CA GLY A 168 10.27 10.78 -18.56
C GLY A 168 9.66 11.39 -17.30
N LEU A 169 9.10 10.56 -16.41
CA LEU A 169 8.63 11.03 -15.11
C LEU A 169 9.84 11.55 -14.31
N ASP A 170 9.77 12.79 -13.85
CA ASP A 170 10.74 13.35 -12.91
C ASP A 170 9.98 13.68 -11.62
N LEU A 171 10.21 12.89 -10.57
CA LEU A 171 9.50 13.08 -9.30
C LEU A 171 9.69 14.48 -8.70
N LYS A 172 10.88 15.07 -8.82
CA LYS A 172 11.18 16.41 -8.28
C LYS A 172 10.40 17.48 -9.05
N GLN A 173 10.24 17.30 -10.36
CA GLN A 173 9.51 18.22 -11.22
C GLN A 173 8.03 17.91 -11.35
N ASN A 174 7.54 16.74 -10.92
CA ASN A 174 6.17 16.32 -11.16
C ASN A 174 5.35 16.10 -9.89
N CYS A 175 6.02 15.82 -8.77
CA CYS A 175 5.38 15.51 -7.49
C CYS A 175 5.87 16.47 -6.40
N ARG A 176 4.93 16.97 -5.60
CA ARG A 176 5.23 17.82 -4.44
C ARG A 176 5.44 17.02 -3.16
N PHE A 177 4.85 15.84 -3.09
CA PHE A 177 4.89 14.95 -1.94
C PHE A 177 5.15 13.51 -2.40
N ALA A 178 5.93 12.78 -1.61
CA ALA A 178 6.03 11.34 -1.67
C ALA A 178 5.52 10.79 -0.34
N LEU A 179 4.63 9.82 -0.42
CA LEU A 179 3.92 9.24 0.71
C LEU A 179 4.02 7.72 0.62
N GLY A 180 3.95 7.06 1.76
CA GLY A 180 3.95 5.62 1.81
C GLY A 180 3.09 5.11 2.95
N HIS A 181 2.31 4.07 2.70
CA HIS A 181 1.50 3.45 3.75
C HIS A 181 2.33 2.37 4.46
N SER A 182 2.67 2.58 5.74
CA SER A 182 3.47 1.63 6.54
C SER A 182 4.77 1.27 5.83
N LEU A 183 4.95 0.03 5.36
CA LEU A 183 6.07 -0.39 4.53
C LEU A 183 6.32 0.54 3.32
N GLY A 184 5.28 1.08 2.71
CA GLY A 184 5.39 1.97 1.55
C GLY A 184 6.25 3.20 1.84
N GLU A 185 6.41 3.59 3.11
CA GLU A 185 7.29 4.70 3.51
C GLU A 185 8.74 4.46 3.06
N TYR A 186 9.24 3.23 3.15
CA TYR A 186 10.57 2.88 2.65
C TYR A 186 10.68 3.06 1.13
N SER A 187 9.60 2.75 0.40
CA SER A 187 9.56 3.00 -1.05
C SER A 187 9.57 4.51 -1.35
N ALA A 188 8.85 5.32 -0.56
CA ALA A 188 8.89 6.78 -0.68
C ALA A 188 10.29 7.35 -0.38
N LEU A 189 10.98 6.82 0.63
CA LEU A 189 12.35 7.22 0.98
C LEU A 189 13.35 6.86 -0.14
N VAL A 190 13.20 5.71 -0.79
CA VAL A 190 14.03 5.35 -1.95
C VAL A 190 13.69 6.23 -3.15
N ALA A 191 12.41 6.44 -3.44
CA ALA A 191 11.94 7.29 -4.53
C ALA A 191 12.46 8.73 -4.42
N THR A 192 12.57 9.25 -3.19
CA THR A 192 13.11 10.59 -2.91
C THR A 192 14.63 10.61 -2.72
N ARG A 193 15.31 9.47 -2.88
CA ARG A 193 16.76 9.29 -2.71
C ARG A 193 17.26 9.58 -1.28
N ALA A 194 16.36 9.61 -0.30
CA ALA A 194 16.72 9.70 1.11
C ALA A 194 17.31 8.37 1.65
N LEU A 195 16.94 7.25 1.04
CA LEU A 195 17.57 5.95 1.21
C LEU A 195 18.03 5.39 -0.14
N SER A 196 19.14 4.66 -0.14
CA SER A 196 19.50 3.83 -1.29
C SER A 196 18.57 2.62 -1.39
N LEU A 197 18.40 2.06 -2.58
CA LEU A 197 17.65 0.81 -2.74
C LEU A 197 18.28 -0.31 -1.89
N ALA A 198 19.61 -0.37 -1.82
CA ALA A 198 20.31 -1.37 -1.05
C ALA A 198 20.05 -1.30 0.45
N ASP A 199 20.11 -0.11 1.03
CA ASP A 199 19.81 0.07 2.44
C ASP A 199 18.34 -0.22 2.72
N ALA A 200 17.43 0.22 1.85
CA ALA A 200 16.01 -0.03 2.01
C ALA A 200 15.68 -1.52 1.95
N VAL A 201 16.22 -2.28 0.99
CA VAL A 201 16.02 -3.74 0.89
C VAL A 201 16.52 -4.45 2.15
N ARG A 202 17.71 -4.09 2.65
CA ARG A 202 18.25 -4.64 3.90
C ARG A 202 17.37 -4.30 5.10
N LEU A 203 16.96 -3.03 5.22
CA LEU A 203 16.13 -2.54 6.31
C LEU A 203 14.77 -3.21 6.35
N VAL A 204 14.08 -3.33 5.20
CA VAL A 204 12.75 -3.95 5.17
C VAL A 204 12.81 -5.46 5.41
N ARG A 205 13.91 -6.14 5.03
CA ARG A 205 14.13 -7.53 5.42
C ARG A 205 14.32 -7.68 6.92
N ILE A 206 15.20 -6.87 7.52
CA ILE A 206 15.44 -6.87 8.97
C ILE A 206 14.15 -6.54 9.72
N ARG A 207 13.39 -5.56 9.25
CA ARG A 207 12.08 -5.17 9.81
C ARG A 207 11.10 -6.33 9.75
N GLY A 208 10.97 -7.00 8.61
CA GLY A 208 10.08 -8.15 8.47
C GLY A 208 10.49 -9.30 9.40
N ASP A 209 11.78 -9.65 9.43
CA ASP A 209 12.32 -10.67 10.33
C ASP A 209 12.07 -10.32 11.81
N ALA A 210 12.24 -9.05 12.19
CA ALA A 210 12.01 -8.56 13.56
C ALA A 210 10.52 -8.60 13.94
N MET A 211 9.62 -8.20 13.03
CA MET A 211 8.17 -8.28 13.24
C MET A 211 7.72 -9.72 13.44
N THR A 212 8.20 -10.65 12.61
CA THR A 212 7.90 -12.09 12.73
C THR A 212 8.41 -12.63 14.07
N ARG A 213 9.65 -12.30 14.47
CA ARG A 213 10.20 -12.72 15.78
C ARG A 213 9.42 -12.17 16.98
N ALA A 214 8.96 -10.93 16.91
CA ALA A 214 8.25 -10.28 18.01
C ALA A 214 6.93 -10.98 18.38
N VAL A 215 6.35 -11.76 17.46
CA VAL A 215 5.09 -12.48 17.66
C VAL A 215 5.27 -13.99 17.77
N THR A 216 6.47 -14.54 17.57
CA THR A 216 6.74 -15.99 17.66
C THR A 216 6.30 -16.57 19.00
N ASP A 217 6.65 -15.92 20.10
CA ASP A 217 6.29 -16.39 21.45
C ASP A 217 4.78 -16.32 21.73
N LYS A 218 4.04 -15.57 20.92
CA LYS A 218 2.58 -15.47 21.01
C LYS A 218 1.87 -16.61 20.29
N LYS A 219 2.57 -17.52 19.59
CA LYS A 219 1.99 -18.72 18.94
C LYS A 219 0.73 -18.45 18.10
N GLY A 220 0.71 -17.33 17.36
CA GLY A 220 -0.45 -16.93 16.54
C GLY A 220 -1.63 -16.35 17.34
N MET A 221 -1.42 -15.97 18.61
CA MET A 221 -2.45 -15.33 19.46
C MET A 221 -2.47 -13.80 19.29
N THR A 222 -2.02 -13.29 18.14
CA THR A 222 -2.14 -11.87 17.77
C THR A 222 -3.18 -11.68 16.68
N ALA A 223 -3.82 -10.51 16.65
CA ALA A 223 -4.82 -10.17 15.65
C ALA A 223 -4.71 -8.71 15.21
N MET A 224 -5.27 -8.43 14.04
CA MET A 224 -5.53 -7.08 13.56
C MET A 224 -6.96 -6.97 13.07
N SER A 225 -7.66 -5.90 13.42
CA SER A 225 -9.04 -5.65 12.99
C SER A 225 -9.20 -4.22 12.49
N ALA A 226 -9.80 -4.09 11.31
CA ALA A 226 -10.19 -2.80 10.74
C ALA A 226 -11.58 -2.40 11.24
N LEU A 227 -11.63 -1.24 11.90
CA LEU A 227 -12.82 -0.62 12.43
C LEU A 227 -13.40 0.36 11.40
N VAL A 228 -14.68 0.21 11.09
CA VAL A 228 -15.46 1.22 10.37
C VAL A 228 -15.94 2.24 11.40
N VAL A 229 -15.24 3.37 11.49
CA VAL A 229 -15.49 4.41 12.48
C VAL A 229 -16.68 5.28 12.02
N ARG A 230 -17.60 5.57 12.94
CA ARG A 230 -18.74 6.44 12.64
C ARG A 230 -18.29 7.89 12.44
N ALA A 231 -19.09 8.65 11.70
CA ALA A 231 -18.80 10.05 11.42
C ALA A 231 -18.56 10.85 12.72
N SER A 232 -17.49 11.65 12.72
CA SER A 232 -17.08 12.48 13.86
C SER A 232 -16.76 11.71 15.15
N LYS A 233 -16.46 10.40 15.06
CA LYS A 233 -16.12 9.55 16.21
C LYS A 233 -14.64 9.17 16.32
N LEU A 234 -13.77 9.73 15.48
CA LEU A 234 -12.33 9.44 15.56
C LEU A 234 -11.73 9.86 16.92
N ASP A 235 -12.00 11.07 17.38
CA ASP A 235 -11.46 11.56 18.66
C ASP A 235 -12.02 10.75 19.85
N ASP A 236 -13.29 10.37 19.79
CA ASP A 236 -13.93 9.50 20.78
C ASP A 236 -13.30 8.11 20.78
N LEU A 237 -12.93 7.57 19.60
CA LEU A 237 -12.22 6.31 19.47
C LEU A 237 -10.85 6.38 20.13
N VAL A 238 -10.06 7.41 19.82
CA VAL A 238 -8.71 7.57 20.39
C VAL A 238 -8.77 7.65 21.92
N LYS A 239 -9.73 8.38 22.47
CA LYS A 239 -9.95 8.44 23.92
C LYS A 239 -10.38 7.10 24.50
N ALA A 240 -11.39 6.45 23.90
CA ALA A 240 -11.90 5.17 24.36
C ALA A 240 -10.83 4.07 24.33
N MET A 241 -9.92 4.09 23.35
CA MET A 241 -8.81 3.15 23.28
C MET A 241 -7.86 3.27 24.46
N HIS A 242 -7.64 4.47 25.00
CA HIS A 242 -6.82 4.66 26.20
C HIS A 242 -7.46 4.01 27.45
N ASP A 243 -8.77 4.15 27.61
CA ASP A 243 -9.51 3.47 28.69
C ASP A 243 -9.42 1.95 28.53
N ILE A 244 -9.67 1.45 27.32
CA ILE A 244 -9.64 0.02 27.00
C ILE A 244 -8.24 -0.57 27.28
N GLN A 245 -7.17 0.13 26.92
CA GLN A 245 -5.80 -0.30 27.22
C GLN A 245 -5.54 -0.43 28.72
N THR A 246 -6.06 0.51 29.50
CA THR A 246 -5.96 0.48 30.97
C THR A 246 -6.72 -0.72 31.54
N GLU A 247 -7.92 -0.99 31.04
CA GLU A 247 -8.74 -2.15 31.43
C GLU A 247 -8.01 -3.48 31.12
N LEU A 248 -7.49 -3.62 29.90
CA LEU A 248 -6.82 -4.83 29.43
C LEU A 248 -5.51 -5.13 30.18
N SER A 249 -4.81 -4.09 30.64
CA SER A 249 -3.54 -4.22 31.38
C SER A 249 -3.65 -5.14 32.60
N SER A 250 -4.81 -5.17 33.28
CA SER A 250 -5.07 -6.05 34.42
C SER A 250 -5.11 -7.54 34.08
N THR A 251 -5.32 -7.87 32.81
CA THR A 251 -5.46 -9.25 32.30
C THR A 251 -4.26 -9.73 31.49
N GLY A 252 -3.29 -8.85 31.22
CA GLY A 252 -2.14 -9.12 30.35
C GLY A 252 -2.46 -9.18 28.86
N GLU A 253 -3.70 -8.84 28.47
CA GLU A 253 -4.12 -8.71 27.08
C GLU A 253 -3.78 -7.31 26.53
N ILE A 254 -3.67 -7.18 25.20
CA ILE A 254 -3.20 -5.95 24.56
C ILE A 254 -4.09 -5.59 23.38
N ALA A 255 -4.46 -4.31 23.26
CA ALA A 255 -5.08 -3.75 22.06
C ALA A 255 -4.61 -2.30 21.84
N GLU A 256 -4.02 -2.05 20.69
CA GLU A 256 -3.43 -0.76 20.31
C GLU A 256 -4.02 -0.25 19.01
N ILE A 257 -4.04 1.07 18.82
CA ILE A 257 -4.31 1.65 17.51
C ILE A 257 -3.06 1.45 16.64
N ALA A 258 -3.16 0.55 15.66
CA ALA A 258 -2.09 0.25 14.71
C ALA A 258 -2.01 1.31 13.60
N ASN A 259 -3.17 1.72 13.06
CA ASN A 259 -3.24 2.70 11.99
C ASN A 259 -4.50 3.55 12.08
N ILE A 260 -4.36 4.85 11.79
CA ILE A 260 -5.49 5.72 11.46
C ILE A 260 -5.39 5.99 9.96
N ASN A 261 -6.12 5.22 9.15
CA ASN A 261 -6.08 5.32 7.69
C ASN A 261 -6.95 6.47 7.17
N SER A 262 -8.05 6.76 7.87
CA SER A 262 -8.91 7.91 7.61
C SER A 262 -9.78 8.23 8.82
N SER A 263 -10.61 9.28 8.74
CA SER A 263 -11.63 9.57 9.75
C SER A 263 -12.70 8.48 9.90
N PHE A 264 -12.77 7.52 8.97
CA PHE A 264 -13.75 6.44 8.95
C PHE A 264 -13.13 5.04 9.03
N GLN A 265 -11.80 4.93 9.03
CA GLN A 265 -11.11 3.64 9.08
C GLN A 265 -9.89 3.71 10.00
N VAL A 266 -9.95 2.93 11.08
CA VAL A 266 -8.87 2.74 12.04
C VAL A 266 -8.60 1.26 12.16
N VAL A 267 -7.33 0.86 12.21
CA VAL A 267 -6.92 -0.51 12.46
C VAL A 267 -6.43 -0.61 13.89
N ILE A 268 -6.92 -1.60 14.63
CA ILE A 268 -6.38 -1.98 15.93
C ILE A 268 -5.64 -3.30 15.83
N SER A 269 -4.60 -3.47 16.64
CA SER A 269 -3.79 -4.69 16.71
C SER A 269 -3.43 -5.05 18.14
N GLY A 270 -3.19 -6.32 18.40
CA GLY A 270 -2.77 -6.77 19.72
C GLY A 270 -2.98 -8.26 19.89
N THR A 271 -3.25 -8.71 21.11
CA THR A 271 -3.66 -10.10 21.34
C THR A 271 -5.05 -10.34 20.78
N VAL A 272 -5.35 -11.58 20.37
CA VAL A 272 -6.68 -11.94 19.82
C VAL A 272 -7.81 -11.51 20.77
N LYS A 273 -7.66 -11.80 22.06
CA LYS A 273 -8.65 -11.43 23.09
C LYS A 273 -8.72 -9.92 23.32
N GLY A 274 -7.58 -9.23 23.34
CA GLY A 274 -7.55 -7.78 23.49
C GLY A 274 -8.25 -7.07 22.32
N VAL A 275 -7.95 -7.48 21.09
CA VAL A 275 -8.57 -6.94 19.87
C VAL A 275 -10.07 -7.22 19.82
N ASP A 276 -10.50 -8.44 20.19
CA ASP A 276 -11.92 -8.79 20.27
C ASP A 276 -12.66 -7.93 21.33
N HIS A 277 -12.07 -7.79 22.52
CA HIS A 277 -12.61 -6.96 23.58
C HIS A 277 -12.74 -5.49 23.12
N ALA A 278 -11.67 -4.90 22.58
CA ALA A 278 -11.66 -3.53 22.09
C ALA A 278 -12.70 -3.31 20.97
N SER A 279 -12.77 -4.24 20.02
CA SER A 279 -13.74 -4.20 18.91
C SER A 279 -15.19 -4.21 19.42
N LYS A 280 -15.50 -5.06 20.40
CA LYS A 280 -16.84 -5.13 21.02
C LYS A 280 -17.16 -3.89 21.82
N ALA A 281 -16.22 -3.39 22.63
CA ALA A 281 -16.38 -2.19 23.43
C ALA A 281 -16.66 -0.95 22.55
N LEU A 282 -15.88 -0.76 21.48
CA LEU A 282 -16.05 0.37 20.56
C LEU A 282 -17.37 0.30 19.77
N GLN A 283 -17.83 -0.91 19.42
CA GLN A 283 -19.14 -1.09 18.79
C GLN A 283 -20.30 -0.84 19.78
N PHE A 284 -20.19 -1.34 21.01
CA PHE A 284 -21.17 -1.11 22.07
C PHE A 284 -21.32 0.38 22.39
N ARG A 285 -20.20 1.11 22.47
CA ARG A 285 -20.17 2.57 22.66
C ARG A 285 -20.68 3.37 21.43
N LYS A 286 -21.09 2.69 20.34
CA LYS A 286 -21.50 3.29 19.06
C LYS A 286 -20.44 4.25 18.50
N ILE A 287 -19.17 3.89 18.66
CA ILE A 287 -18.01 4.59 18.06
C ILE A 287 -17.67 3.95 16.72
N ALA A 288 -17.52 2.62 16.71
CA ALA A 288 -17.37 1.83 15.51
C ALA A 288 -18.73 1.26 15.07
N ALA A 289 -19.01 1.28 13.76
CA ALA A 289 -20.19 0.63 13.19
C ALA A 289 -19.95 -0.87 12.94
N ARG A 290 -18.69 -1.25 12.69
CA ARG A 290 -18.28 -2.63 12.37
C ARG A 290 -16.79 -2.80 12.69
N ALA A 291 -16.39 -4.03 13.01
CA ALA A 291 -15.02 -4.51 13.00
C ALA A 291 -14.85 -5.62 11.93
N VAL A 292 -13.70 -5.67 11.27
CA VAL A 292 -13.38 -6.64 10.23
C VAL A 292 -11.96 -7.16 10.44
N ASP A 293 -11.82 -8.44 10.70
CA ASP A 293 -10.51 -9.05 10.92
C ASP A 293 -9.69 -9.05 9.62
N LEU A 294 -8.40 -8.74 9.75
CA LEU A 294 -7.47 -8.61 8.63
C LEU A 294 -6.58 -9.85 8.52
N PRO A 295 -6.37 -10.40 7.30
CA PRO A 295 -5.51 -11.56 7.07
C PRO A 295 -4.03 -11.14 7.00
N VAL A 296 -3.53 -10.54 8.06
CA VAL A 296 -2.16 -9.97 8.14
C VAL A 296 -1.37 -10.47 9.36
N SER A 297 -1.96 -11.40 10.12
CA SER A 297 -1.38 -12.08 11.29
C SER A 297 -0.97 -13.50 10.95
#